data_AF-A0A0A9YTJ6-F1
#
_entry.id   AF-A0A0A9YTJ6-F1
#
_cell.length_a   1.000
_cell.length_b   1.000
_cell.length_c   1.000
_cell.angle_alpha   90.00
_cell.angle_beta   90.00
_cell.angle_gamma   90.00
#
_symmetry.space_group_name_H-M   'P 1'
#
loop_
_entity.id
_entity.type
_entity.pdbx_description
1 polymer ?
#
loop_
_entity_poly.entity_id
_entity_poly.type
_entity_poly.pdbx_seq_one_letter_code
_entity_poly.pdbx_strand_id
1 'polypeptide(L)'
;MGESEINRRGKKRKIKNNKFISRAKKKMKEGRFDILDAETYEYFLRIGESLRTMTADEDKTDFCSNVLKETAGKEWDVMRHAMSSRILEAVIPVAPWADMEGIREAARDRRSWEGMGCPARVLECLLKDSARRINEDASEKVECIKFLETKSRLFLNNLESQIWETNANHVTRCCLTCCSESSENKLHEVVKEATLYVMGWGQLNDHFSNPLISGFLQILLSSARKCCPKTCDKLLKHLNKVAFLPKSAPAEEGGLPRIFLDEPLLRLLESAVTESSEKMFLKLFNNFFKDRLLPLALSDSHFALNKLILACSDKFIFEEIYAVLMESMDELAAKGRFKILTALSDRCLALTTKQGDFIQKIKVWLGCDQKEDKFTQCLLRMTKLSELNENSKIDMNGSLVLQNMFKFNKPIKVVESFLSSDPSELRAVAEDTKGSWVFNSFLTSSSVGDKSRMRLLAKMRGSYLPLASTKFGSRVFEELWKSAKFKDRQQMISELDRSLLSSQSGRVVAKKIQLELYLTDKKSWTSKHSNVKHFID
;
A
#
# COMPACT_ATOMS: atom_id res chain seq x y z
N MET A 1 3.14 13.31 -7.74
CA MET A 1 2.45 12.79 -6.54
C MET A 1 2.47 11.26 -6.59
N GLY A 2 3.17 10.52 -5.75
CA GLY A 2 3.90 10.93 -4.57
C GLY A 2 4.88 9.86 -4.09
N GLU A 3 5.93 10.35 -3.45
CA GLU A 3 6.89 9.61 -2.62
C GLU A 3 6.23 8.94 -1.38
N SER A 4 4.89 8.96 -1.28
CA SER A 4 4.13 8.48 -0.13
C SER A 4 3.69 7.00 -0.20
N GLU A 5 3.90 6.30 -1.33
CA GLU A 5 3.69 4.83 -1.40
C GLU A 5 4.97 4.01 -1.19
N ILE A 6 6.15 4.60 -1.37
CA ILE A 6 7.44 3.91 -1.20
C ILE A 6 7.75 3.65 0.29
N ASN A 7 7.22 4.48 1.19
CA ASN A 7 7.60 4.46 2.61
C ASN A 7 6.79 3.48 3.51
N ARG A 8 6.05 2.52 2.92
CA ARG A 8 5.30 1.49 3.70
C ARG A 8 6.02 0.14 3.86
N ARG A 9 7.23 -0.05 3.31
CA ARG A 9 7.90 -1.38 3.27
C ARG A 9 9.00 -1.64 4.31
N GLY A 10 9.26 -0.72 5.24
CA GLY A 10 10.28 -0.89 6.31
C GLY A 10 9.77 -1.33 7.69
N LYS A 11 8.51 -1.80 7.84
CA LYS A 11 8.02 -2.22 9.17
C LYS A 11 8.64 -3.56 9.58
N LYS A 12 9.67 -3.52 10.46
CA LYS A 12 10.18 -4.65 11.26
C LYS A 12 8.98 -5.54 11.66
N ARG A 13 8.90 -6.76 11.12
CA ARG A 13 7.79 -7.71 11.38
C ARG A 13 7.85 -8.14 12.85
N LYS A 14 7.20 -7.41 13.75
CA LYS A 14 6.99 -7.89 15.13
C LYS A 14 6.19 -9.21 15.07
N ILE A 15 6.64 -10.24 15.80
CA ILE A 15 5.87 -11.48 16.01
C ILE A 15 4.60 -11.12 16.79
N LYS A 16 3.52 -10.79 16.08
CA LYS A 16 2.28 -10.26 16.68
C LYS A 16 1.32 -11.33 17.23
N ASN A 17 1.54 -12.61 16.92
CA ASN A 17 0.52 -13.64 17.14
C ASN A 17 0.76 -14.48 18.41
N ASN A 18 0.05 -14.16 19.50
CA ASN A 18 -0.01 -14.99 20.72
C ASN A 18 -0.35 -16.47 20.41
N LYS A 19 -1.15 -16.70 19.37
CA LYS A 19 -1.55 -18.06 18.93
C LYS A 19 -0.39 -18.91 18.43
N PHE A 20 0.68 -18.31 17.89
CA PHE A 20 1.83 -19.06 17.36
C PHE A 20 2.68 -19.66 18.49
N ILE A 21 3.11 -18.85 19.46
CA ILE A 21 3.86 -19.31 20.62
C ILE A 21 3.02 -20.27 21.48
N SER A 22 1.73 -20.00 21.65
CA SER A 22 0.82 -20.92 22.36
C SER A 22 0.75 -22.31 21.70
N ARG A 23 0.67 -22.38 20.37
CA ARG A 23 0.72 -23.66 19.63
C ARG A 23 2.08 -24.35 19.78
N ALA A 24 3.17 -23.59 19.74
CA ALA A 24 4.52 -24.13 19.92
C ALA A 24 4.72 -24.71 21.33
N LYS A 25 4.23 -24.05 22.38
CA LYS A 25 4.18 -24.57 23.76
C LYS A 25 3.36 -25.84 23.89
N LYS A 26 2.21 -25.91 23.22
CA LYS A 26 1.38 -27.12 23.20
C LYS A 26 2.15 -28.30 22.59
N LYS A 27 2.77 -28.10 21.43
CA LYS A 27 3.61 -29.13 20.78
C LYS A 27 4.78 -29.59 21.66
N MET A 28 5.40 -28.68 22.42
CA MET A 28 6.47 -29.02 23.37
C MET A 28 5.97 -29.98 24.45
N LYS A 29 4.81 -29.69 25.06
CA LYS A 29 4.19 -30.57 26.07
C LYS A 29 3.80 -31.95 25.50
N GLU A 30 3.46 -32.00 24.22
CA GLU A 30 3.11 -33.23 23.51
C GLU A 30 4.34 -34.01 23.00
N GLY A 31 5.57 -33.51 23.22
CA GLY A 31 6.80 -34.14 22.70
C GLY A 31 6.92 -34.11 21.17
N ARG A 32 6.22 -33.20 20.49
CA ARG A 32 6.18 -33.11 19.01
C ARG A 32 7.13 -32.02 18.51
N PHE A 33 8.38 -32.40 18.29
CA PHE A 33 9.47 -31.50 17.88
C PHE A 33 9.74 -31.50 16.36
N ASP A 34 9.03 -32.35 15.62
CA ASP A 34 9.19 -32.57 14.18
C ASP A 34 10.64 -32.97 13.84
N ILE A 35 11.41 -32.09 13.20
CA ILE A 35 12.80 -32.35 12.77
C ILE A 35 13.87 -31.82 13.74
N LEU A 36 13.47 -31.11 14.79
CA LEU A 36 14.41 -30.58 15.78
C LEU A 36 14.50 -31.53 16.98
N ASP A 37 15.67 -31.56 17.63
CA ASP A 37 15.78 -32.16 18.97
C ASP A 37 15.05 -31.30 20.02
N ALA A 38 14.75 -31.90 21.17
CA ALA A 38 13.95 -31.26 22.22
C ALA A 38 14.63 -29.98 22.76
N GLU A 39 15.94 -30.00 22.90
CA GLU A 39 16.75 -28.88 23.40
C GLU A 39 16.71 -27.70 22.44
N THR A 40 16.95 -27.94 21.15
CA THR A 40 16.91 -26.93 20.08
C THR A 40 15.50 -26.38 19.93
N TYR A 41 14.47 -27.22 20.01
CA TYR A 41 13.08 -26.78 19.97
C TYR A 41 12.75 -25.85 21.15
N GLU A 42 13.14 -26.23 22.36
CA GLU A 42 12.93 -25.42 23.56
C GLU A 42 13.71 -24.10 23.49
N TYR A 43 14.95 -24.15 23.03
CA TYR A 43 15.79 -22.97 22.82
C TYR A 43 15.12 -21.96 21.88
N PHE A 44 14.69 -22.38 20.70
CA PHE A 44 13.98 -21.52 19.76
C PHE A 44 12.65 -21.02 20.31
N LEU A 45 11.92 -21.84 21.08
CA LEU A 45 10.70 -21.39 21.73
C LEU A 45 10.99 -20.21 22.67
N ARG A 46 12.02 -20.31 23.52
CA ARG A 46 12.45 -19.23 24.43
C ARG A 46 12.86 -17.97 23.66
N ILE A 47 13.61 -18.12 22.57
CA ILE A 47 13.97 -16.98 21.69
C ILE A 47 12.71 -16.26 21.18
N GLY A 48 11.73 -17.01 20.69
CA GLY A 48 10.47 -16.46 20.19
C GLY A 48 9.68 -15.68 21.24
N GLU A 49 9.87 -15.98 22.53
CA GLU A 49 9.29 -15.21 23.63
C GLU A 49 10.09 -13.95 23.93
N SER A 50 11.41 -14.06 24.03
CA SER A 50 12.32 -12.95 24.32
C SER A 50 12.26 -11.86 23.25
N LEU A 51 12.27 -12.21 21.96
CA LEU A 51 12.20 -11.23 20.86
C LEU A 51 10.94 -10.33 20.91
N ARG A 52 9.90 -10.74 21.64
CA ARG A 52 8.66 -9.96 21.76
C ARG A 52 8.75 -8.86 22.83
N THR A 53 9.53 -9.08 23.87
CA THR A 53 9.63 -8.20 25.03
C THR A 53 10.75 -7.18 24.88
N MET A 54 11.73 -7.44 24.02
CA MET A 54 12.86 -6.54 23.80
C MET A 54 12.46 -5.20 23.17
N THR A 55 12.90 -4.10 23.79
CA THR A 55 12.57 -2.72 23.41
C THR A 55 13.74 -1.98 22.77
N ALA A 56 14.96 -2.14 23.27
CA ALA A 56 16.18 -1.56 22.69
C ALA A 56 16.63 -2.27 21.39
N ASP A 57 17.38 -1.58 20.53
CA ASP A 57 17.88 -2.11 19.26
C ASP A 57 19.33 -2.66 19.39
N GLU A 58 20.17 -2.11 20.25
CA GLU A 58 21.53 -2.63 20.54
C GLU A 58 21.46 -4.00 21.23
N ASP A 59 20.72 -4.13 22.33
CA ASP A 59 20.52 -5.42 23.03
C ASP A 59 20.01 -6.54 22.11
N LYS A 60 19.23 -6.17 21.08
CA LYS A 60 18.70 -7.14 20.11
C LYS A 60 19.77 -7.65 19.17
N THR A 61 20.78 -6.85 18.85
CA THR A 61 21.84 -7.22 17.91
C THR A 61 22.70 -8.33 18.52
N ASP A 62 23.19 -8.12 19.74
CA ASP A 62 23.98 -9.12 20.48
C ASP A 62 23.18 -10.39 20.75
N PHE A 63 21.91 -10.23 21.16
CA PHE A 63 21.01 -11.35 21.34
C PHE A 63 20.87 -12.17 20.05
N CYS A 64 20.61 -11.52 18.91
CA CYS A 64 20.47 -12.19 17.62
C CYS A 64 21.78 -12.84 17.15
N SER A 65 22.94 -12.24 17.42
CA SER A 65 24.25 -12.83 17.16
C SER A 65 24.39 -14.17 17.88
N ASN A 66 24.08 -14.21 19.17
CA ASN A 66 24.14 -15.44 19.96
C ASN A 66 23.15 -16.50 19.47
N VAL A 67 21.93 -16.09 19.04
CA VAL A 67 20.97 -17.01 18.44
C VAL A 67 21.55 -17.71 17.20
N LEU A 68 22.26 -16.99 16.34
CA LEU A 68 22.85 -17.57 15.13
C LEU A 68 24.02 -18.51 15.44
N LYS A 69 24.84 -18.21 16.45
CA LYS A 69 25.93 -19.09 16.90
C LYS A 69 25.40 -20.45 17.39
N GLU A 70 24.28 -20.46 18.11
CA GLU A 70 23.61 -21.68 18.57
C GLU A 70 22.98 -22.52 17.43
N THR A 71 22.95 -21.99 16.20
CA THR A 71 22.51 -22.78 15.03
C THR A 71 23.62 -23.61 14.40
N ALA A 72 24.87 -23.46 14.86
CA ALA A 72 26.03 -24.13 14.28
C ALA A 72 25.83 -25.64 14.15
N GLY A 73 25.94 -26.15 12.91
CA GLY A 73 25.77 -27.57 12.57
C GLY A 73 24.32 -28.05 12.51
N LYS A 74 23.33 -27.19 12.78
CA LYS A 74 21.89 -27.49 12.76
C LYS A 74 21.11 -26.53 11.85
N GLU A 75 21.80 -25.67 11.08
CA GLU A 75 21.24 -24.55 10.33
C GLU A 75 20.11 -25.00 9.40
N TRP A 76 20.32 -26.11 8.69
CA TRP A 76 19.34 -26.64 7.76
C TRP A 76 18.05 -27.12 8.44
N ASP A 77 18.16 -27.78 9.59
CA ASP A 77 16.99 -28.26 10.33
C ASP A 77 16.22 -27.09 10.94
N VAL A 78 16.94 -26.11 11.46
CA VAL A 78 16.39 -24.84 11.93
C VAL A 78 15.65 -24.11 10.80
N MET A 79 16.19 -24.06 9.58
CA MET A 79 15.54 -23.46 8.42
C MET A 79 14.28 -24.21 7.95
N ARG A 80 14.27 -25.53 8.06
CA ARG A 80 13.14 -26.37 7.62
C ARG A 80 11.97 -26.37 8.60
N HIS A 81 12.25 -26.14 9.88
CA HIS A 81 11.22 -26.23 10.90
C HIS A 81 10.33 -24.97 10.95
N ALA A 82 9.03 -25.18 11.08
CA ALA A 82 8.04 -24.12 10.94
C ALA A 82 8.12 -23.02 12.02
N MET A 83 8.57 -23.36 13.23
CA MET A 83 8.75 -22.38 14.29
C MET A 83 10.04 -21.58 14.11
N SER A 84 11.15 -22.30 13.99
CA SER A 84 12.49 -21.72 13.95
C SER A 84 12.72 -20.90 12.69
N SER A 85 12.22 -21.33 11.52
CA SER A 85 12.25 -20.50 10.30
C SER A 85 11.59 -19.13 10.48
N ARG A 86 10.46 -19.06 11.19
CA ARG A 86 9.78 -17.79 11.48
C ARG A 86 10.55 -16.92 12.47
N ILE A 87 11.29 -17.55 13.39
CA ILE A 87 12.17 -16.84 14.31
C ILE A 87 13.39 -16.31 13.55
N LEU A 88 13.98 -17.11 12.65
CA LEU A 88 15.05 -16.65 11.75
C LEU A 88 14.62 -15.45 10.91
N GLU A 89 13.40 -15.45 10.35
CA GLU A 89 12.85 -14.27 9.63
C GLU A 89 12.79 -13.00 10.50
N ALA A 90 12.74 -13.12 11.84
CA ALA A 90 12.78 -11.99 12.77
C ALA A 90 14.21 -11.61 13.21
N VAL A 91 15.12 -12.59 13.23
CA VAL A 91 16.54 -12.45 13.62
C VAL A 91 17.35 -11.81 12.48
N ILE A 92 17.16 -12.28 11.24
CA ILE A 92 17.93 -11.86 10.06
C ILE A 92 17.98 -10.33 9.88
N PRO A 93 16.89 -9.56 9.97
CA PRO A 93 16.97 -8.11 9.73
C PRO A 93 17.75 -7.32 10.78
N VAL A 94 18.14 -7.95 11.89
CA VAL A 94 18.76 -7.30 13.05
C VAL A 94 20.18 -7.80 13.30
N ALA A 95 20.48 -9.07 13.03
CA ALA A 95 21.79 -9.63 13.31
C ALA A 95 22.88 -9.03 12.38
N PRO A 96 24.16 -9.04 12.81
CA PRO A 96 25.29 -8.73 11.93
C PRO A 96 25.34 -9.68 10.73
N TRP A 97 25.77 -9.19 9.56
CA TRP A 97 25.79 -9.99 8.34
C TRP A 97 26.78 -11.17 8.42
N ALA A 98 27.91 -10.96 9.11
CA ALA A 98 28.93 -11.98 9.35
C ALA A 98 28.36 -13.21 10.08
N ASP A 99 27.53 -13.00 11.10
CA ASP A 99 26.98 -14.09 11.94
C ASP A 99 25.99 -14.98 11.18
N MET A 100 25.50 -14.55 10.01
CA MET A 100 24.55 -15.31 9.19
C MET A 100 25.23 -16.28 8.23
N GLU A 101 26.56 -16.42 8.24
CA GLU A 101 27.29 -17.29 7.32
C GLU A 101 26.75 -18.72 7.27
N GLY A 102 26.55 -19.37 8.42
CA GLY A 102 26.01 -20.74 8.48
C GLY A 102 24.63 -20.86 7.81
N ILE A 103 23.72 -19.90 8.07
CA ILE A 103 22.39 -19.89 7.45
C ILE A 103 22.49 -19.64 5.93
N ARG A 104 23.40 -18.76 5.48
CA ARG A 104 23.63 -18.48 4.05
C ARG A 104 24.17 -19.69 3.31
N GLU A 105 25.11 -20.41 3.92
CA GLU A 105 25.69 -21.65 3.36
C GLU A 105 24.69 -22.80 3.36
N ALA A 106 23.88 -22.97 4.41
CA ALA A 106 22.80 -23.96 4.41
C ALA A 106 21.78 -23.76 3.28
N ALA A 107 21.62 -22.52 2.81
CA ALA A 107 20.80 -22.16 1.66
C ALA A 107 21.53 -22.28 0.30
N ARG A 108 22.80 -22.68 0.26
CA ARG A 108 23.66 -22.72 -0.94
C ARG A 108 23.44 -23.91 -1.86
N ASP A 109 23.40 -25.12 -1.31
CA ASP A 109 23.60 -26.32 -2.11
C ASP A 109 22.31 -27.06 -2.52
N ARG A 110 21.22 -26.31 -2.73
CA ARG A 110 19.90 -26.90 -3.03
C ARG A 110 19.54 -26.79 -4.50
N ARG A 111 19.53 -27.95 -5.17
CA ARG A 111 19.12 -28.09 -6.59
C ARG A 111 17.60 -28.07 -6.78
N SER A 112 16.83 -28.47 -5.77
CA SER A 112 15.35 -28.43 -5.76
C SER A 112 14.84 -27.73 -4.51
N TRP A 113 13.71 -27.04 -4.65
CA TRP A 113 12.98 -26.33 -3.60
C TRP A 113 11.56 -26.87 -3.40
N GLU A 114 11.25 -28.01 -4.02
CA GLU A 114 9.96 -28.67 -3.87
C GLU A 114 9.69 -29.05 -2.41
N GLY A 115 8.52 -28.66 -1.90
CA GLY A 115 8.16 -28.85 -0.50
C GLY A 115 8.98 -28.01 0.51
N MET A 116 9.86 -27.12 0.06
CA MET A 116 10.77 -26.35 0.92
C MET A 116 10.23 -24.97 1.31
N GLY A 117 8.97 -24.90 1.74
CA GLY A 117 8.32 -23.62 2.06
C GLY A 117 8.87 -22.87 3.28
N CYS A 118 9.46 -23.56 4.26
CA CYS A 118 10.15 -22.89 5.37
C CYS A 118 11.52 -22.33 4.95
N PRO A 119 12.43 -23.12 4.34
CA PRO A 119 13.71 -22.60 3.89
C PRO A 119 13.60 -21.51 2.83
N ALA A 120 12.63 -21.61 1.89
CA ALA A 120 12.42 -20.60 0.86
C ALA A 120 12.10 -19.22 1.46
N ARG A 121 11.27 -19.16 2.51
CA ARG A 121 10.97 -17.91 3.22
C ARG A 121 12.18 -17.33 3.94
N VAL A 122 13.04 -18.18 4.51
CA VAL A 122 14.31 -17.74 5.11
C VAL A 122 15.23 -17.16 4.04
N LEU A 123 15.36 -17.82 2.88
CA LEU A 123 16.13 -17.32 1.75
C LEU A 123 15.59 -15.99 1.21
N GLU A 124 14.26 -15.87 1.03
CA GLU A 124 13.63 -14.58 0.68
C GLU A 124 13.96 -13.49 1.70
N CYS A 125 14.02 -13.82 2.99
CA CYS A 125 14.37 -12.86 4.04
C CYS A 125 15.83 -12.42 3.93
N LEU A 126 16.76 -13.34 3.67
CA LEU A 126 18.17 -13.03 3.41
C LEU A 126 18.32 -12.12 2.18
N LEU A 127 17.64 -12.43 1.07
CA LEU A 127 17.69 -11.63 -0.16
C LEU A 127 17.19 -10.20 0.06
N LYS A 128 16.07 -10.05 0.80
CA LYS A 128 15.50 -8.74 1.16
C LYS A 128 16.43 -7.96 2.09
N ASP A 129 17.06 -8.63 3.06
CA ASP A 129 18.01 -7.98 3.96
C ASP A 129 19.28 -7.54 3.24
N SER A 130 19.81 -8.38 2.32
CA SER A 130 20.92 -8.00 1.45
C SER A 130 20.58 -6.75 0.63
N ALA A 131 19.41 -6.72 -0.02
CA ALA A 131 18.98 -5.56 -0.80
C ALA A 131 18.87 -4.29 0.04
N ARG A 132 18.34 -4.40 1.28
CA ARG A 132 18.28 -3.29 2.23
C ARG A 132 19.67 -2.76 2.57
N ARG A 133 20.60 -3.64 2.97
CA ARG A 133 21.98 -3.27 3.34
C ARG A 133 22.74 -2.63 2.19
N ILE A 134 22.51 -3.08 0.95
CA ILE A 134 23.09 -2.46 -0.25
C ILE A 134 22.60 -1.01 -0.40
N ASN A 135 21.29 -0.79 -0.26
CA ASN A 135 20.67 0.52 -0.43
C ASN A 135 20.96 1.48 0.73
N GLU A 136 21.24 0.96 1.92
CA GLU A 136 21.67 1.74 3.10
C GLU A 136 23.18 1.99 3.12
N ASP A 137 23.92 1.54 2.11
CA ASP A 137 25.39 1.64 2.01
C ASP A 137 26.12 1.07 3.24
N ALA A 138 25.62 -0.05 3.76
CA ALA A 138 26.20 -0.72 4.93
C ALA A 138 27.63 -1.22 4.66
N SER A 139 28.41 -1.44 5.72
CA SER A 139 29.79 -1.91 5.62
C SER A 139 29.91 -3.24 4.86
N GLU A 140 28.91 -4.12 4.94
CA GLU A 140 28.92 -5.43 4.27
C GLU A 140 28.29 -5.41 2.86
N LYS A 141 28.08 -4.21 2.29
CA LYS A 141 27.49 -4.01 0.97
C LYS A 141 28.11 -4.90 -0.10
N VAL A 142 29.44 -4.99 -0.18
CA VAL A 142 30.14 -5.78 -1.20
C VAL A 142 29.73 -7.26 -1.15
N GLU A 143 29.68 -7.83 0.05
CA GLU A 143 29.26 -9.22 0.26
C GLU A 143 27.77 -9.40 -0.04
N CYS A 144 26.93 -8.45 0.38
CA CYS A 144 25.50 -8.46 0.11
C CYS A 144 25.22 -8.45 -1.40
N ILE A 145 25.95 -7.65 -2.18
CA ILE A 145 25.83 -7.64 -3.64
C ILE A 145 26.22 -9.00 -4.21
N LYS A 146 27.36 -9.54 -3.78
CA LYS A 146 27.84 -10.85 -4.24
C LYS A 146 26.81 -11.96 -3.95
N PHE A 147 26.25 -11.97 -2.74
CA PHE A 147 25.22 -12.94 -2.35
C PHE A 147 23.96 -12.79 -3.21
N LEU A 148 23.42 -11.57 -3.31
CA LEU A 148 22.19 -11.30 -4.06
C LEU A 148 22.36 -11.63 -5.55
N GLU A 149 23.48 -11.25 -6.16
CA GLU A 149 23.78 -11.56 -7.56
C GLU A 149 23.87 -13.08 -7.77
N THR A 150 24.66 -13.76 -6.94
CA THR A 150 24.89 -15.21 -7.07
C THR A 150 23.57 -15.99 -6.98
N LYS A 151 22.74 -15.67 -5.98
CA LYS A 151 21.44 -16.33 -5.79
C LYS A 151 20.46 -15.99 -6.90
N SER A 152 20.41 -14.73 -7.32
CA SER A 152 19.50 -14.32 -8.40
C SER A 152 19.84 -15.01 -9.71
N ARG A 153 21.13 -15.07 -10.07
CA ARG A 153 21.60 -15.82 -11.25
C ARG A 153 21.29 -17.31 -11.14
N LEU A 154 21.50 -17.93 -9.98
CA LEU A 154 21.18 -19.34 -9.78
C LEU A 154 19.71 -19.65 -10.09
N PHE A 155 18.77 -18.88 -9.54
CA PHE A 155 17.34 -19.12 -9.75
C PHE A 155 16.90 -18.77 -11.17
N LEU A 156 17.43 -17.71 -11.76
CA LEU A 156 17.05 -17.26 -13.10
C LEU A 156 17.65 -18.12 -14.21
N ASN A 157 18.83 -18.70 -14.00
CA ASN A 157 19.43 -19.64 -14.95
C ASN A 157 18.73 -21.01 -14.93
N ASN A 158 18.02 -21.34 -13.84
CA ASN A 158 17.24 -22.58 -13.70
C ASN A 158 15.73 -22.32 -13.84
N LEU A 159 15.33 -21.24 -14.50
CA LEU A 159 13.94 -20.79 -14.55
C LEU A 159 13.00 -21.89 -15.08
N GLU A 160 13.43 -22.63 -16.10
CA GLU A 160 12.58 -23.62 -16.77
C GLU A 160 12.13 -24.77 -15.87
N SER A 161 12.98 -25.19 -14.93
CA SER A 161 12.65 -26.25 -13.98
C SER A 161 11.96 -25.71 -12.72
N GLN A 162 12.24 -24.46 -12.34
CA GLN A 162 11.86 -23.93 -11.04
C GLN A 162 10.58 -23.08 -11.05
N ILE A 163 10.24 -22.42 -12.16
CA ILE A 163 9.12 -21.48 -12.20
C ILE A 163 7.75 -22.16 -11.95
N TRP A 164 7.65 -23.47 -12.15
CA TRP A 164 6.43 -24.26 -11.93
C TRP A 164 6.22 -24.64 -10.46
N GLU A 165 7.25 -24.55 -9.63
CA GLU A 165 7.18 -24.86 -8.20
C GLU A 165 6.92 -23.59 -7.40
N THR A 166 5.98 -23.65 -6.45
CA THR A 166 5.48 -22.47 -5.74
C THR A 166 6.58 -21.72 -4.98
N ASN A 167 7.42 -22.43 -4.23
CA ASN A 167 8.43 -21.82 -3.38
C ASN A 167 9.58 -21.22 -4.20
N ALA A 168 10.08 -21.96 -5.19
CA ALA A 168 11.11 -21.50 -6.10
C ALA A 168 10.63 -20.30 -6.90
N ASN A 169 9.38 -20.33 -7.40
CA ASN A 169 8.78 -19.20 -8.09
C ASN A 169 8.72 -17.95 -7.18
N HIS A 170 8.32 -18.10 -5.91
CA HIS A 170 8.34 -16.99 -4.94
C HIS A 170 9.75 -16.44 -4.69
N VAL A 171 10.76 -17.31 -4.56
CA VAL A 171 12.16 -16.88 -4.43
C VAL A 171 12.63 -16.16 -5.69
N THR A 172 12.33 -16.66 -6.89
CA THR A 172 12.69 -16.01 -8.15
C THR A 172 12.05 -14.63 -8.28
N ARG A 173 10.77 -14.48 -7.89
CA ARG A 173 10.11 -13.15 -7.82
C ARG A 173 10.82 -12.22 -6.83
N CYS A 174 11.25 -12.76 -5.69
CA CYS A 174 12.02 -12.00 -4.70
C CYS A 174 13.37 -11.54 -5.28
N CYS A 175 14.10 -12.41 -5.98
CA CYS A 175 15.34 -12.08 -6.67
C CYS A 175 15.12 -10.91 -7.66
N LEU A 176 14.13 -11.00 -8.54
CA LEU A 176 13.80 -9.93 -9.50
C LEU A 176 13.51 -8.60 -8.80
N THR A 177 12.68 -8.64 -7.75
CA THR A 177 12.34 -7.45 -6.96
C THR A 177 13.59 -6.84 -6.34
N CYS A 178 14.35 -7.62 -5.56
CA CYS A 178 15.55 -7.17 -4.87
C CYS A 178 16.61 -6.61 -5.84
N CYS A 179 16.84 -7.29 -6.97
CA CYS A 179 17.75 -6.80 -8.00
C CYS A 179 17.28 -5.47 -8.60
N SER A 180 16.00 -5.33 -8.94
CA SER A 180 15.45 -4.10 -9.53
C SER A 180 15.36 -2.92 -8.57
N GLU A 181 15.26 -3.17 -7.25
CA GLU A 181 15.21 -2.14 -6.22
C GLU A 181 16.59 -1.72 -5.71
N SER A 182 17.66 -2.41 -6.13
CA SER A 182 19.02 -2.10 -5.71
C SER A 182 19.56 -0.82 -6.36
N SER A 183 20.43 -0.10 -5.66
CA SER A 183 21.24 1.00 -6.20
C SER A 183 22.33 0.54 -7.19
N GLU A 184 22.57 -0.76 -7.34
CA GLU A 184 23.71 -1.30 -8.09
C GLU A 184 23.33 -1.75 -9.51
N ASN A 185 23.90 -1.08 -10.52
CA ASN A 185 23.59 -1.34 -11.93
C ASN A 185 23.85 -2.79 -12.38
N LYS A 186 24.87 -3.47 -11.82
CA LYS A 186 25.14 -4.89 -12.14
C LYS A 186 23.99 -5.82 -11.78
N LEU A 187 23.22 -5.50 -10.74
CA LEU A 187 22.03 -6.28 -10.37
C LEU A 187 20.86 -6.00 -11.33
N HIS A 188 20.81 -4.82 -11.96
CA HIS A 188 19.81 -4.51 -12.98
C HIS A 188 20.03 -5.33 -14.25
N GLU A 189 21.29 -5.62 -14.60
CA GLU A 189 21.60 -6.49 -15.75
C GLU A 189 21.06 -7.92 -15.55
N VAL A 190 21.01 -8.43 -14.33
CA VAL A 190 20.38 -9.74 -14.02
C VAL A 190 18.90 -9.76 -14.41
N VAL A 191 18.16 -8.69 -14.10
CA VAL A 191 16.73 -8.55 -14.47
C VAL A 191 16.57 -8.45 -15.99
N LYS A 192 17.45 -7.70 -16.64
CA LYS A 192 17.44 -7.51 -18.09
C LYS A 192 17.72 -8.82 -18.83
N GLU A 193 18.72 -9.59 -18.41
CA GLU A 193 19.04 -10.91 -18.95
C GLU A 193 17.85 -11.87 -18.80
N ALA A 194 17.25 -11.95 -17.61
CA ALA A 194 16.06 -12.76 -17.38
C ALA A 194 14.88 -12.36 -18.26
N THR A 195 14.67 -11.05 -18.46
CA THR A 195 13.61 -10.52 -19.33
C THR A 195 13.82 -10.96 -20.78
N LEU A 196 15.06 -10.90 -21.27
CA LEU A 196 15.43 -11.36 -22.61
C LEU A 196 15.25 -12.87 -22.75
N TYR A 197 15.67 -13.65 -21.76
CA TYR A 197 15.52 -15.10 -21.72
C TYR A 197 14.06 -15.53 -21.85
N VAL A 198 13.17 -14.94 -21.03
CA VAL A 198 11.73 -15.25 -21.03
C VAL A 198 11.07 -15.00 -22.38
N MET A 199 11.48 -13.97 -23.12
CA MET A 199 10.96 -13.74 -24.49
C MET A 199 11.44 -14.77 -25.52
N GLY A 200 12.61 -15.38 -25.28
CA GLY A 200 13.14 -16.45 -26.12
C GLY A 200 12.60 -17.84 -25.78
N TRP A 201 11.98 -17.99 -24.60
CA TRP A 201 11.49 -19.27 -24.11
C TRP A 201 10.12 -19.62 -24.70
N GLY A 202 10.13 -20.20 -25.90
CA GLY A 202 8.91 -20.48 -26.68
C GLY A 202 7.87 -21.35 -25.96
N GLN A 203 8.30 -22.33 -25.15
CA GLN A 203 7.40 -23.22 -24.41
C GLN A 203 6.53 -22.46 -23.39
N LEU A 204 6.97 -21.28 -22.92
CA LEU A 204 6.20 -20.48 -21.97
C LEU A 204 4.88 -19.95 -22.57
N ASN A 205 4.79 -19.87 -23.90
CA ASN A 205 3.66 -19.25 -24.60
C ASN A 205 2.32 -19.93 -24.33
N ASP A 206 2.33 -21.23 -24.04
CA ASP A 206 1.12 -22.01 -23.78
C ASP A 206 0.65 -21.94 -22.32
N HIS A 207 1.38 -21.22 -21.46
CA HIS A 207 1.21 -21.27 -20.02
C HIS A 207 0.94 -19.91 -19.35
N PHE A 208 0.62 -18.86 -20.11
CA PHE A 208 0.30 -17.54 -19.52
C PHE A 208 -0.92 -17.55 -18.61
N SER A 209 -1.85 -18.49 -18.81
CA SER A 209 -3.02 -18.71 -17.96
C SER A 209 -2.69 -19.48 -16.66
N ASN A 210 -1.43 -19.91 -16.46
CA ASN A 210 -1.01 -20.52 -15.20
C ASN A 210 -0.78 -19.43 -14.14
N PRO A 211 -1.36 -19.54 -12.91
CA PRO A 211 -1.21 -18.52 -11.86
C PRO A 211 0.25 -18.25 -11.43
N LEU A 212 1.12 -19.26 -11.44
CA LEU A 212 2.53 -19.11 -11.08
C LEU A 212 3.30 -18.37 -12.17
N ILE A 213 3.02 -18.67 -13.43
CA ILE A 213 3.63 -17.99 -14.59
C ILE A 213 3.16 -16.55 -14.68
N SER A 214 1.84 -16.32 -14.65
CA SER A 214 1.27 -14.97 -14.66
C SER A 214 1.84 -14.13 -13.51
N GLY A 215 1.84 -14.66 -12.28
CA GLY A 215 2.38 -13.92 -11.13
C GLY A 215 3.88 -13.65 -11.24
N PHE A 216 4.67 -14.53 -11.87
CA PHE A 216 6.08 -14.27 -12.15
C PHE A 216 6.25 -13.15 -13.18
N LEU A 217 5.50 -13.21 -14.29
CA LEU A 217 5.57 -12.21 -15.36
C LEU A 217 5.11 -10.82 -14.89
N GLN A 218 4.12 -10.74 -13.99
CA GLN A 218 3.73 -9.48 -13.35
C GLN A 218 4.90 -8.83 -12.60
N ILE A 219 5.67 -9.62 -11.84
CA ILE A 219 6.86 -9.12 -11.13
C ILE A 219 7.99 -8.78 -12.10
N LEU A 220 8.23 -9.62 -13.12
CA LEU A 220 9.22 -9.36 -14.15
C LEU A 220 8.95 -8.04 -14.89
N LEU A 221 7.69 -7.76 -15.24
CA LEU A 221 7.29 -6.50 -15.87
C LEU A 221 7.60 -5.30 -15.00
N SER A 222 7.21 -5.35 -13.71
CA SER A 222 7.43 -4.24 -12.77
C SER A 222 8.92 -4.02 -12.51
N SER A 223 9.68 -5.11 -12.27
CA SER A 223 11.13 -5.07 -12.12
C SER A 223 11.83 -4.53 -13.35
N ALA A 224 11.46 -5.00 -14.55
CA ALA A 224 12.06 -4.57 -15.80
C ALA A 224 11.71 -3.11 -16.13
N ARG A 225 10.47 -2.65 -15.87
CA ARG A 225 10.11 -1.24 -16.08
C ARG A 225 10.96 -0.32 -15.21
N LYS A 226 11.21 -0.71 -13.96
CA LYS A 226 11.98 0.08 -13.00
C LYS A 226 13.46 0.23 -13.40
N CYS A 227 14.12 -0.85 -13.82
CA CYS A 227 15.58 -0.82 -14.04
C CYS A 227 16.03 -0.94 -15.51
N CYS A 228 15.20 -1.47 -16.41
CA CYS A 228 15.54 -1.64 -17.83
C CYS A 228 14.32 -1.39 -18.75
N PRO A 229 13.77 -0.15 -18.77
CA PRO A 229 12.49 0.17 -19.41
C PRO A 229 12.41 -0.20 -20.90
N LYS A 230 13.51 -0.03 -21.65
CA LYS A 230 13.58 -0.41 -23.08
C LYS A 230 13.38 -1.91 -23.29
N THR A 231 13.87 -2.74 -22.38
CA THR A 231 13.69 -4.20 -22.42
C THR A 231 12.28 -4.58 -21.98
N CYS A 232 11.73 -3.89 -20.97
CA CYS A 232 10.33 -4.04 -20.59
C CYS A 232 9.37 -3.75 -21.77
N ASP A 233 9.63 -2.69 -22.55
CA ASP A 233 8.84 -2.40 -23.76
C ASP A 233 8.92 -3.52 -24.82
N LYS A 234 10.05 -4.23 -24.92
CA LYS A 234 10.17 -5.41 -25.79
C LYS A 234 9.32 -6.57 -25.24
N LEU A 235 9.38 -6.83 -23.93
CA LEU A 235 8.58 -7.87 -23.28
C LEU A 235 7.08 -7.58 -23.45
N LEU A 236 6.63 -6.34 -23.25
CA LEU A 236 5.24 -5.95 -23.47
C LEU A 236 4.79 -6.14 -24.92
N LYS A 237 5.65 -5.80 -25.90
CA LYS A 237 5.36 -6.07 -27.32
C LYS A 237 5.21 -7.56 -27.59
N HIS A 238 6.09 -8.37 -27.00
CA HIS A 238 6.04 -9.82 -27.10
C HIS A 238 4.74 -10.36 -26.48
N LEU A 239 4.46 -10.07 -25.20
CA LEU A 239 3.24 -10.50 -24.51
C LEU A 239 1.96 -10.04 -25.22
N ASN A 240 1.91 -8.81 -25.72
CA ASN A 240 0.77 -8.34 -26.50
C ASN A 240 0.54 -9.22 -27.74
N LYS A 241 1.60 -9.62 -28.43
CA LYS A 241 1.53 -10.48 -29.62
C LYS A 241 1.15 -11.93 -29.27
N VAL A 242 1.81 -12.53 -28.29
CA VAL A 242 1.71 -13.99 -28.04
C VAL A 242 0.71 -14.37 -26.97
N ALA A 243 0.44 -13.49 -26.00
CA ALA A 243 -0.45 -13.77 -24.87
C ALA A 243 -1.82 -13.08 -25.05
N PHE A 244 -1.83 -11.78 -25.35
CA PHE A 244 -3.04 -10.97 -25.24
C PHE A 244 -3.89 -10.97 -26.51
N LEU A 245 -3.30 -10.64 -27.67
CA LEU A 245 -4.02 -10.58 -28.94
C LEU A 245 -4.72 -11.89 -29.32
N PRO A 246 -4.15 -13.09 -29.09
CA PRO A 246 -4.83 -14.36 -29.35
C PRO A 246 -6.11 -14.57 -28.53
N LYS A 247 -6.30 -13.81 -27.44
CA LYS A 247 -7.47 -13.85 -26.55
C LYS A 247 -8.33 -12.58 -26.63
N SER A 248 -8.14 -11.77 -27.67
CA SER A 248 -8.90 -10.52 -27.92
C SER A 248 -10.31 -10.75 -28.44
N ALA A 249 -10.59 -11.92 -29.02
CA ALA A 249 -11.93 -12.30 -29.47
C ALA A 249 -12.85 -12.63 -28.27
N PRO A 250 -14.14 -12.31 -28.34
CA PRO A 250 -15.10 -12.68 -27.31
C PRO A 250 -15.36 -14.19 -27.29
N ALA A 251 -15.79 -14.70 -26.13
CA ALA A 251 -16.18 -16.12 -26.00
C ALA A 251 -17.51 -16.41 -26.70
N GLU A 252 -18.43 -15.45 -26.65
CA GLU A 252 -19.78 -15.46 -27.22
C GLU A 252 -20.04 -14.13 -27.93
N GLU A 253 -20.94 -14.11 -28.91
CA GLU A 253 -21.29 -12.89 -29.65
C GLU A 253 -21.84 -11.82 -28.69
N GLY A 254 -21.31 -10.60 -28.77
CA GLY A 254 -21.65 -9.51 -27.83
C GLY A 254 -20.99 -9.60 -26.44
N GLY A 255 -20.25 -10.67 -26.13
CA GLY A 255 -19.58 -10.87 -24.84
C GLY A 255 -18.24 -10.13 -24.69
N LEU A 256 -17.68 -10.19 -23.47
CA LEU A 256 -16.32 -9.70 -23.21
C LEU A 256 -15.26 -10.61 -23.86
N PRO A 257 -14.09 -10.05 -24.25
CA PRO A 257 -12.95 -10.83 -24.73
C PRO A 257 -12.53 -11.90 -23.74
N ARG A 258 -12.09 -13.06 -24.24
CA ARG A 258 -11.64 -14.19 -23.39
C ARG A 258 -10.56 -13.79 -22.39
N ILE A 259 -9.72 -12.81 -22.73
CA ILE A 259 -8.70 -12.26 -21.81
C ILE A 259 -9.28 -11.70 -20.51
N PHE A 260 -10.51 -11.20 -20.50
CA PHE A 260 -11.17 -10.70 -19.28
C PHE A 260 -11.85 -11.78 -18.45
N LEU A 261 -11.94 -13.01 -18.97
CA LEU A 261 -12.56 -14.16 -18.30
C LEU A 261 -11.53 -15.11 -17.69
N ASP A 262 -10.28 -15.00 -18.13
CA ASP A 262 -9.13 -15.76 -17.62
C ASP A 262 -8.43 -14.96 -16.52
N GLU A 263 -8.65 -15.31 -15.24
CA GLU A 263 -8.14 -14.51 -14.12
C GLU A 263 -6.60 -14.35 -14.14
N PRO A 264 -5.78 -15.40 -14.28
CA PRO A 264 -4.33 -15.26 -14.39
C PRO A 264 -3.91 -14.34 -15.55
N LEU A 265 -4.47 -14.52 -16.74
CA LEU A 265 -4.10 -13.69 -17.89
C LEU A 265 -4.57 -12.24 -17.74
N LEU A 266 -5.74 -12.02 -17.14
CA LEU A 266 -6.27 -10.70 -16.81
C LEU A 266 -5.34 -9.95 -15.86
N ARG A 267 -4.85 -10.60 -14.80
CA ARG A 267 -3.90 -9.99 -13.85
C ARG A 267 -2.58 -9.63 -14.54
N LEU A 268 -2.14 -10.43 -15.51
CA LEU A 268 -0.99 -10.09 -16.34
C LEU A 268 -1.26 -8.88 -17.25
N LEU A 269 -2.46 -8.78 -17.84
CA LEU A 269 -2.88 -7.60 -18.62
C LEU A 269 -2.92 -6.34 -17.75
N GLU A 270 -3.44 -6.42 -16.52
CA GLU A 270 -3.46 -5.30 -15.57
C GLU A 270 -2.05 -4.78 -15.27
N SER A 271 -1.08 -5.67 -15.04
CA SER A 271 0.33 -5.29 -14.91
C SER A 271 0.89 -4.73 -16.21
N ALA A 272 0.56 -5.31 -17.36
CA ALA A 272 1.03 -4.80 -18.65
C ALA A 272 0.55 -3.37 -18.91
N VAL A 273 -0.70 -3.05 -18.56
CA VAL A 273 -1.26 -1.70 -18.64
C VAL A 273 -0.52 -0.76 -17.69
N THR A 274 -0.32 -1.16 -16.43
CA THR A 274 0.36 -0.34 -15.41
C THR A 274 1.81 -0.03 -15.78
N GLU A 275 2.52 -1.02 -16.33
CA GLU A 275 3.94 -0.95 -16.61
C GLU A 275 4.23 -0.54 -18.07
N SER A 276 3.24 -0.06 -18.82
CA SER A 276 3.40 0.29 -20.24
C SER A 276 3.98 1.69 -20.46
N SER A 277 4.74 1.84 -21.55
CA SER A 277 5.01 3.17 -22.12
C SER A 277 3.74 3.72 -22.77
N GLU A 278 3.64 5.04 -22.95
CA GLU A 278 2.46 5.71 -23.52
C GLU A 278 1.99 5.09 -24.84
N LYS A 279 2.94 4.79 -25.74
CA LYS A 279 2.66 4.13 -27.02
C LYS A 279 2.07 2.73 -26.84
N MET A 280 2.57 1.97 -25.87
CA MET A 280 2.04 0.64 -25.59
C MET A 280 0.70 0.71 -24.87
N PHE A 281 0.53 1.66 -23.94
CA PHE A 281 -0.73 1.93 -23.26
C PHE A 281 -1.85 2.18 -24.28
N LEU A 282 -1.63 3.12 -25.22
CA LEU A 282 -2.58 3.42 -26.30
C LEU A 282 -2.93 2.16 -27.12
N LYS A 283 -1.93 1.32 -27.42
CA LYS A 283 -2.17 0.06 -28.15
C LYS A 283 -3.03 -0.91 -27.35
N LEU A 284 -2.74 -1.09 -26.06
CA LEU A 284 -3.53 -1.96 -25.18
C LEU A 284 -4.96 -1.41 -25.01
N PHE A 285 -5.10 -0.10 -24.82
CA PHE A 285 -6.39 0.59 -24.73
C PHE A 285 -7.25 0.33 -25.96
N ASN A 286 -6.73 0.61 -27.16
CA ASN A 286 -7.46 0.42 -28.41
C ASN A 286 -7.83 -1.04 -28.66
N ASN A 287 -6.92 -1.98 -28.35
CA ASN A 287 -7.14 -3.39 -28.64
C ASN A 287 -8.18 -4.04 -27.71
N PHE A 288 -8.24 -3.63 -26.44
CA PHE A 288 -8.94 -4.39 -25.41
C PHE A 288 -10.03 -3.61 -24.66
N PHE A 289 -9.92 -2.28 -24.56
CA PHE A 289 -10.74 -1.49 -23.63
C PHE A 289 -11.69 -0.51 -24.31
N LYS A 290 -11.24 0.20 -25.36
CA LYS A 290 -11.92 1.38 -25.95
C LYS A 290 -13.43 1.18 -26.16
N ASP A 291 -13.81 0.12 -26.87
CA ASP A 291 -15.22 -0.12 -27.21
C ASP A 291 -15.99 -0.94 -26.16
N ARG A 292 -15.38 -1.19 -24.99
CA ARG A 292 -15.88 -2.14 -23.99
C ARG A 292 -15.88 -1.59 -22.57
N LEU A 293 -15.72 -0.27 -22.42
CA LEU A 293 -15.60 0.38 -21.11
C LEU A 293 -16.80 0.09 -20.20
N LEU A 294 -18.03 0.32 -20.67
CA LEU A 294 -19.23 0.09 -19.87
C LEU A 294 -19.49 -1.41 -19.59
N PRO A 295 -19.47 -2.32 -20.58
CA PRO A 295 -19.58 -3.75 -20.31
C PRO A 295 -18.55 -4.25 -19.29
N LEU A 296 -17.28 -3.80 -19.40
CA LEU A 296 -16.23 -4.17 -18.46
C LEU A 296 -16.49 -3.60 -17.06
N ALA A 297 -16.95 -2.35 -16.96
CA ALA A 297 -17.28 -1.70 -15.70
C ALA A 297 -18.38 -2.44 -14.90
N LEU A 298 -19.37 -3.01 -15.61
CA LEU A 298 -20.48 -3.74 -15.00
C LEU A 298 -20.12 -5.20 -14.68
N SER A 299 -19.13 -5.77 -15.37
CA SER A 299 -18.64 -7.15 -15.16
C SER A 299 -17.83 -7.33 -13.87
N ASP A 300 -17.52 -8.59 -13.53
CA ASP A 300 -16.63 -8.90 -12.40
C ASP A 300 -15.18 -8.50 -12.65
N SER A 301 -14.80 -8.26 -13.90
CA SER A 301 -13.47 -7.83 -14.34
C SER A 301 -13.26 -6.31 -14.30
N HIS A 302 -14.18 -5.56 -13.68
CA HIS A 302 -14.09 -4.10 -13.48
C HIS A 302 -12.80 -3.61 -12.80
N PHE A 303 -12.06 -4.47 -12.09
CA PHE A 303 -10.75 -4.12 -11.52
C PHE A 303 -9.73 -3.76 -12.60
N ALA A 304 -9.79 -4.39 -13.76
CA ALA A 304 -8.91 -4.06 -14.88
C ALA A 304 -9.17 -2.65 -15.41
N LEU A 305 -10.44 -2.21 -15.40
CA LEU A 305 -10.78 -0.84 -15.76
C LEU A 305 -10.24 0.17 -14.74
N ASN A 306 -10.27 -0.15 -13.44
CA ASN A 306 -9.65 0.70 -12.42
C ASN A 306 -8.14 0.83 -12.64
N LYS A 307 -7.46 -0.27 -12.99
CA LYS A 307 -6.03 -0.26 -13.32
C LYS A 307 -5.74 0.57 -14.56
N LEU A 308 -6.55 0.44 -15.62
CA LEU A 308 -6.47 1.27 -16.82
C LEU A 308 -6.59 2.75 -16.50
N ILE A 309 -7.63 3.14 -15.75
CA ILE A 309 -7.86 4.55 -15.40
C ILE A 309 -6.64 5.09 -14.66
N LEU A 310 -6.21 4.44 -13.58
CA LEU A 310 -5.09 4.92 -12.75
C LEU A 310 -3.75 4.98 -13.50
N ALA A 311 -3.53 4.09 -14.47
CA ALA A 311 -2.33 4.08 -15.31
C ALA A 311 -2.37 5.09 -16.46
N CYS A 312 -3.53 5.67 -16.78
CA CYS A 312 -3.66 6.63 -17.87
C CYS A 312 -2.92 7.94 -17.58
N SER A 313 -1.91 8.24 -18.40
CA SER A 313 -1.17 9.51 -18.37
C SER A 313 -1.62 10.51 -19.45
N ASP A 314 -2.27 10.02 -20.51
CA ASP A 314 -2.75 10.86 -21.62
C ASP A 314 -4.12 11.47 -21.31
N LYS A 315 -4.26 12.77 -21.56
CA LYS A 315 -5.50 13.51 -21.29
C LYS A 315 -6.63 13.11 -22.23
N PHE A 316 -6.37 12.93 -23.52
CA PHE A 316 -7.42 12.64 -24.50
C PHE A 316 -8.01 11.24 -24.28
N ILE A 317 -7.16 10.24 -24.04
CA ILE A 317 -7.61 8.89 -23.69
C ILE A 317 -8.41 8.91 -22.38
N PHE A 318 -7.93 9.64 -21.37
CA PHE A 318 -8.66 9.78 -20.12
C PHE A 318 -10.03 10.42 -20.33
N GLU A 319 -10.13 11.46 -21.14
CA GLU A 319 -11.40 12.14 -21.42
C GLU A 319 -12.40 11.24 -22.16
N GLU A 320 -11.92 10.37 -23.05
CA GLU A 320 -12.73 9.34 -23.71
C GLU A 320 -13.28 8.33 -22.68
N ILE A 321 -12.42 7.83 -21.79
CA ILE A 321 -12.83 6.91 -20.72
C ILE A 321 -13.82 7.58 -19.76
N TYR A 322 -13.52 8.82 -19.37
CA TYR A 322 -14.31 9.62 -18.45
C TYR A 322 -15.72 9.88 -19.02
N ALA A 323 -15.83 10.24 -20.29
CA ALA A 323 -17.11 10.53 -20.93
C ALA A 323 -18.06 9.33 -20.85
N VAL A 324 -17.59 8.14 -21.21
CA VAL A 324 -18.43 6.92 -21.19
C VAL A 324 -18.86 6.58 -19.76
N LEU A 325 -17.94 6.59 -18.81
CA LEU A 325 -18.24 6.09 -17.45
C LEU A 325 -19.09 7.06 -16.63
N MET A 326 -18.96 8.37 -16.86
CA MET A 326 -19.75 9.36 -16.14
C MET A 326 -21.20 9.48 -16.63
N GLU A 327 -21.52 9.01 -17.83
CA GLU A 327 -22.92 8.92 -18.30
C GLU A 327 -23.65 7.70 -17.71
N SER A 328 -22.92 6.67 -17.25
CA SER A 328 -23.49 5.43 -16.72
C SER A 328 -23.45 5.32 -15.19
N MET A 329 -23.49 6.45 -14.49
CA MET A 329 -23.32 6.48 -13.03
C MET A 329 -24.39 5.71 -12.27
N ASP A 330 -25.63 5.66 -12.77
CA ASP A 330 -26.72 4.91 -12.14
C ASP A 330 -26.49 3.40 -12.23
N GLU A 331 -26.05 2.89 -13.39
CA GLU A 331 -25.71 1.48 -13.58
C GLU A 331 -24.50 1.06 -12.74
N LEU A 332 -23.47 1.93 -12.68
CA LEU A 332 -22.30 1.70 -11.83
C LEU A 332 -22.69 1.65 -10.34
N ALA A 333 -23.56 2.56 -9.90
CA ALA A 333 -24.05 2.60 -8.53
C ALA A 333 -24.89 1.36 -8.18
N ALA A 334 -25.78 0.94 -9.08
CA ALA A 334 -26.59 -0.27 -8.91
C ALA A 334 -25.73 -1.55 -8.76
N LYS A 335 -24.54 -1.57 -9.36
CA LYS A 335 -23.55 -2.65 -9.22
C LYS A 335 -22.52 -2.40 -8.10
N GLY A 336 -22.62 -1.32 -7.34
CA GLY A 336 -21.69 -0.96 -6.27
C GLY A 336 -20.26 -0.65 -6.74
N ARG A 337 -20.09 -0.18 -7.99
CA ARG A 337 -18.78 0.01 -8.65
C ARG A 337 -18.12 1.36 -8.31
N PHE A 338 -18.28 1.87 -7.09
CA PHE A 338 -17.78 3.19 -6.65
C PHE A 338 -16.25 3.35 -6.67
N LYS A 339 -15.49 2.25 -6.73
CA LYS A 339 -14.04 2.32 -6.95
C LYS A 339 -13.67 2.98 -8.28
N ILE A 340 -14.48 2.79 -9.32
CA ILE A 340 -14.29 3.45 -10.62
C ILE A 340 -14.37 4.96 -10.45
N LEU A 341 -15.36 5.45 -9.69
CA LEU A 341 -15.50 6.86 -9.38
C LEU A 341 -14.28 7.41 -8.62
N THR A 342 -13.72 6.63 -7.70
CA THR A 342 -12.48 6.99 -7.00
C THR A 342 -11.32 7.11 -7.98
N ALA A 343 -11.13 6.14 -8.88
CA ALA A 343 -10.10 6.17 -9.91
C ALA A 343 -10.26 7.38 -10.86
N LEU A 344 -11.49 7.68 -11.28
CA LEU A 344 -11.78 8.86 -12.11
C LEU A 344 -11.43 10.17 -11.38
N SER A 345 -11.79 10.29 -10.10
CA SER A 345 -11.47 11.48 -9.29
C SER A 345 -9.95 11.68 -9.13
N ASP A 346 -9.22 10.58 -8.93
CA ASP A 346 -7.77 10.58 -8.79
C ASP A 346 -7.07 10.99 -10.09
N ARG A 347 -7.58 10.53 -11.23
CA ARG A 347 -7.07 10.94 -12.54
C ARG A 347 -7.44 12.37 -12.92
N CYS A 348 -8.65 12.84 -12.57
CA CYS A 348 -9.00 14.26 -12.69
C CYS A 348 -8.01 15.14 -11.91
N LEU A 349 -7.61 14.70 -10.70
CA LEU A 349 -6.60 15.39 -9.90
C LEU A 349 -5.22 15.34 -10.57
N ALA A 350 -4.73 14.15 -10.91
CA ALA A 350 -3.38 13.95 -11.44
C ALA A 350 -3.14 14.62 -12.80
N LEU A 351 -4.14 14.63 -13.68
CA LEU A 351 -4.04 15.20 -15.03
C LEU A 351 -4.53 16.65 -15.11
N THR A 352 -5.09 17.18 -14.01
CA THR A 352 -5.67 18.53 -13.97
C THR A 352 -6.67 18.75 -15.12
N THR A 353 -7.54 17.77 -15.36
CA THR A 353 -8.60 17.84 -16.38
C THR A 353 -9.93 17.36 -15.81
N LYS A 354 -11.04 17.78 -16.41
CA LYS A 354 -12.44 17.49 -16.04
C LYS A 354 -12.83 17.73 -14.57
N GLN A 355 -11.98 18.34 -13.73
CA GLN A 355 -12.25 18.55 -12.30
C GLN A 355 -13.58 19.26 -12.00
N GLY A 356 -13.88 20.35 -12.72
CA GLY A 356 -15.14 21.08 -12.56
C GLY A 356 -16.35 20.31 -13.06
N ASP A 357 -16.21 19.66 -14.22
CA ASP A 357 -17.26 18.80 -14.80
C ASP A 357 -17.55 17.61 -13.90
N PHE A 358 -16.52 16.99 -13.32
CA PHE A 358 -16.62 15.88 -12.37
C PHE A 358 -17.45 16.29 -11.15
N ILE A 359 -17.17 17.44 -10.54
CA ILE A 359 -17.98 17.96 -9.42
C ILE A 359 -19.44 18.15 -9.86
N GLN A 360 -19.66 18.75 -11.03
CA GLN A 360 -21.01 19.03 -11.51
C GLN A 360 -21.82 17.76 -11.80
N LYS A 361 -21.23 16.80 -12.53
CA LYS A 361 -21.90 15.53 -12.83
C LYS A 361 -22.22 14.72 -11.57
N ILE A 362 -21.32 14.69 -10.58
CA ILE A 362 -21.59 14.01 -9.30
C ILE A 362 -22.65 14.75 -8.48
N LYS A 363 -22.68 16.08 -8.50
CA LYS A 363 -23.78 16.84 -7.90
C LYS A 363 -25.13 16.49 -8.49
N VAL A 364 -25.23 16.46 -9.82
CA VAL A 364 -26.46 16.10 -10.53
C VAL A 364 -26.87 14.66 -10.22
N TRP A 365 -25.94 13.70 -10.30
CA TRP A 365 -26.21 12.30 -9.99
C TRP A 365 -26.71 12.07 -8.55
N LEU A 366 -26.15 12.81 -7.58
CA LEU A 366 -26.60 12.76 -6.18
C LEU A 366 -27.90 13.54 -5.92
N GLY A 367 -28.44 14.28 -6.91
CA GLY A 367 -29.62 15.12 -6.74
C GLY A 367 -29.36 16.38 -5.89
N CYS A 368 -28.13 16.90 -5.89
CA CYS A 368 -27.70 18.07 -5.11
C CYS A 368 -27.42 19.30 -5.97
N ASP A 369 -27.94 19.34 -7.20
CA ASP A 369 -27.80 20.45 -8.14
C ASP A 369 -28.54 21.71 -7.65
N GLN A 370 -29.72 21.55 -7.06
CA GLN A 370 -30.49 22.66 -6.46
C GLN A 370 -30.17 22.89 -4.99
N LYS A 371 -29.73 21.84 -4.28
CA LYS A 371 -29.47 21.86 -2.83
C LYS A 371 -28.01 21.51 -2.54
N GLU A 372 -27.14 22.48 -2.80
CA GLU A 372 -25.69 22.28 -2.74
C GLU A 372 -25.16 22.06 -1.30
N ASP A 373 -25.90 22.48 -0.26
CA ASP A 373 -25.48 22.39 1.15
C ASP A 373 -25.40 20.95 1.70
N LYS A 374 -26.09 20.00 1.06
CA LYS A 374 -26.09 18.57 1.41
C LYS A 374 -25.21 17.68 0.51
N PHE A 375 -24.52 18.28 -0.46
CA PHE A 375 -23.71 17.56 -1.44
C PHE A 375 -22.62 16.69 -0.81
N THR A 376 -21.82 17.25 0.11
CA THR A 376 -20.71 16.48 0.72
C THR A 376 -21.20 15.35 1.62
N GLN A 377 -22.35 15.52 2.28
CA GLN A 377 -23.00 14.49 3.08
C GLN A 377 -23.46 13.31 2.24
N CYS A 378 -24.09 13.60 1.08
CA CYS A 378 -24.49 12.60 0.10
C CYS A 378 -23.29 11.86 -0.46
N LEU A 379 -22.24 12.60 -0.85
CA LEU A 379 -21.01 12.02 -1.40
C LEU A 379 -20.30 11.12 -0.39
N LEU A 380 -20.18 11.54 0.87
CA LEU A 380 -19.56 10.75 1.93
C LEU A 380 -20.22 9.39 2.14
N ARG A 381 -21.51 9.28 1.83
CA ARG A 381 -22.33 8.07 2.02
C ARG A 381 -22.61 7.34 0.71
N MET A 382 -22.24 7.92 -0.44
CA MET A 382 -22.58 7.44 -1.78
C MET A 382 -24.08 7.20 -1.96
N THR A 383 -24.91 8.12 -1.46
CA THR A 383 -26.38 8.05 -1.52
C THR A 383 -26.97 9.30 -2.14
N LYS A 384 -28.07 9.17 -2.89
CA LYS A 384 -28.81 10.32 -3.43
C LYS A 384 -29.43 11.15 -2.29
N LEU A 385 -29.71 12.42 -2.55
CA LEU A 385 -30.28 13.35 -1.57
C LEU A 385 -31.61 12.86 -0.98
N SER A 386 -32.45 12.21 -1.81
CA SER A 386 -33.73 11.62 -1.40
C SER A 386 -33.59 10.48 -0.38
N GLU A 387 -32.42 9.87 -0.30
CA GLU A 387 -32.11 8.69 0.53
C GLU A 387 -31.12 9.00 1.66
N LEU A 388 -30.76 10.28 1.82
CA LEU A 388 -29.73 10.68 2.76
C LEU A 388 -30.14 10.39 4.20
N ASN A 389 -29.42 9.45 4.83
CA ASN A 389 -29.45 9.25 6.28
C ASN A 389 -28.10 9.66 6.87
N GLU A 390 -28.08 10.78 7.59
CA GLU A 390 -26.84 11.33 8.19
C GLU A 390 -26.23 10.41 9.25
N ASN A 391 -26.99 9.49 9.84
CA ASN A 391 -26.48 8.51 10.79
C ASN A 391 -25.89 7.26 10.12
N SER A 392 -26.00 7.15 8.79
CA SER A 392 -25.42 6.03 8.06
C SER A 392 -23.88 6.11 8.02
N LYS A 393 -23.25 4.95 7.83
CA LYS A 393 -21.79 4.82 7.82
C LYS A 393 -21.20 5.54 6.61
N ILE A 394 -20.09 6.23 6.81
CA ILE A 394 -19.30 6.82 5.73
C ILE A 394 -18.73 5.72 4.84
N ASP A 395 -18.93 5.89 3.52
CA ASP A 395 -18.36 5.05 2.49
C ASP A 395 -16.88 5.38 2.25
N MET A 396 -16.07 4.34 1.96
CA MET A 396 -14.64 4.53 1.71
C MET A 396 -14.38 5.33 0.43
N ASN A 397 -15.10 5.01 -0.64
CA ASN A 397 -14.93 5.66 -1.93
C ASN A 397 -15.45 7.09 -1.84
N GLY A 398 -16.54 7.33 -1.09
CA GLY A 398 -17.10 8.67 -0.87
C GLY A 398 -16.08 9.59 -0.20
N SER A 399 -15.45 9.10 0.86
CA SER A 399 -14.35 9.81 1.54
C SER A 399 -13.16 10.08 0.61
N LEU A 400 -12.70 9.09 -0.17
CA LEU A 400 -11.56 9.26 -1.07
C LEU A 400 -11.84 10.27 -2.20
N VAL A 401 -13.04 10.23 -2.78
CA VAL A 401 -13.47 11.17 -3.81
C VAL A 401 -13.52 12.59 -3.25
N LEU A 402 -14.11 12.79 -2.06
CA LEU A 402 -14.15 14.10 -1.41
C LEU A 402 -12.75 14.62 -1.06
N GLN A 403 -11.84 13.75 -0.61
CA GLN A 403 -10.45 14.11 -0.39
C GLN A 403 -9.78 14.61 -1.67
N ASN A 404 -10.03 13.97 -2.83
CA ASN A 404 -9.51 14.43 -4.12
C ASN A 404 -10.15 15.74 -4.55
N MET A 405 -11.46 15.91 -4.36
CA MET A 405 -12.16 17.16 -4.71
C MET A 405 -11.61 18.38 -3.96
N PHE A 406 -11.19 18.25 -2.70
CA PHE A 406 -10.54 19.37 -1.99
C PHE A 406 -9.18 19.78 -2.57
N LYS A 407 -8.54 18.89 -3.34
CA LYS A 407 -7.26 19.14 -4.02
C LYS A 407 -7.42 19.59 -5.47
N PHE A 408 -8.65 19.66 -5.98
CA PHE A 408 -8.92 20.24 -7.30
C PHE A 408 -8.63 21.74 -7.29
N ASN A 409 -8.33 22.32 -8.45
CA ASN A 409 -7.92 23.72 -8.57
C ASN A 409 -8.97 24.73 -8.07
N LYS A 410 -10.26 24.39 -8.19
CA LYS A 410 -11.38 25.27 -7.81
C LYS A 410 -12.40 24.50 -6.93
N PRO A 411 -12.07 24.17 -5.68
CA PRO A 411 -12.89 23.32 -4.84
C PRO A 411 -13.99 24.09 -4.09
N ILE A 412 -14.18 25.38 -4.36
CA ILE A 412 -14.95 26.32 -3.52
C ILE A 412 -16.37 25.81 -3.23
N LYS A 413 -17.09 25.30 -4.24
CA LYS A 413 -18.45 24.78 -4.04
C LYS A 413 -18.49 23.54 -3.14
N VAL A 414 -17.46 22.70 -3.20
CA VAL A 414 -17.32 21.52 -2.35
C VAL A 414 -16.98 21.93 -0.93
N VAL A 415 -16.09 22.91 -0.78
CA VAL A 415 -15.72 23.51 0.50
C VAL A 415 -16.94 24.15 1.18
N GLU A 416 -17.75 24.91 0.47
CA GLU A 416 -18.96 25.52 1.04
C GLU A 416 -19.98 24.48 1.50
N SER A 417 -20.21 23.43 0.71
CA SER A 417 -21.08 22.31 1.11
C SER A 417 -20.54 21.56 2.35
N PHE A 418 -19.23 21.38 2.46
CA PHE A 418 -18.65 20.76 3.65
C PHE A 418 -18.86 21.64 4.88
N LEU A 419 -18.64 22.95 4.73
CA LEU A 419 -18.78 23.92 5.80
C LEU A 419 -20.24 24.25 6.15
N SER A 420 -21.23 23.89 5.35
CA SER A 420 -22.65 24.02 5.71
C SER A 420 -23.12 22.97 6.71
N SER A 421 -22.51 21.77 6.72
CA SER A 421 -22.81 20.66 7.66
C SER A 421 -22.84 21.11 9.11
N ASP A 422 -23.75 20.58 9.93
CA ASP A 422 -23.85 20.96 11.34
C ASP A 422 -22.62 20.56 12.17
N PRO A 423 -22.28 21.29 13.24
CA PRO A 423 -21.11 20.96 14.07
C PRO A 423 -21.10 19.53 14.63
N SER A 424 -22.27 19.00 15.00
CA SER A 424 -22.44 17.62 15.47
C SER A 424 -22.13 16.61 14.37
N GLU A 425 -22.57 16.86 13.13
CA GLU A 425 -22.27 16.02 11.98
C GLU A 425 -20.78 16.07 11.65
N LEU A 426 -20.18 17.27 11.58
CA LEU A 426 -18.74 17.43 11.34
C LEU A 426 -17.92 16.66 12.38
N ARG A 427 -18.31 16.70 13.65
CA ARG A 427 -17.67 15.92 14.70
C ARG A 427 -17.82 14.41 14.45
N ALA A 428 -19.01 13.93 14.09
CA ALA A 428 -19.21 12.51 13.76
C ALA A 428 -18.32 12.06 12.59
N VAL A 429 -18.18 12.88 11.55
CA VAL A 429 -17.27 12.63 10.42
C VAL A 429 -15.80 12.63 10.88
N ALA A 430 -15.41 13.57 11.75
CA ALA A 430 -14.05 13.68 12.26
C ALA A 430 -13.63 12.48 13.15
N GLU A 431 -14.59 11.87 13.85
CA GLU A 431 -14.38 10.70 14.70
C GLU A 431 -14.48 9.36 13.93
N ASP A 432 -14.92 9.37 12.67
CA ASP A 432 -14.96 8.18 11.81
C ASP A 432 -13.59 7.82 11.23
N THR A 433 -13.38 6.51 10.99
CA THR A 433 -12.12 5.97 10.44
C THR A 433 -11.80 6.53 9.05
N LYS A 434 -12.81 6.76 8.22
CA LYS A 434 -12.69 7.22 6.83
C LYS A 434 -12.94 8.72 6.74
N GLY A 435 -13.91 9.23 7.50
CA GLY A 435 -14.23 10.66 7.56
C GLY A 435 -13.08 11.51 8.11
N SER A 436 -12.31 11.01 9.08
CA SER A 436 -11.15 11.75 9.63
C SER A 436 -10.11 12.18 8.58
N TRP A 437 -9.93 11.40 7.50
CA TRP A 437 -9.01 11.76 6.41
C TRP A 437 -9.51 12.92 5.52
N VAL A 438 -10.82 13.16 5.50
CA VAL A 438 -11.44 14.28 4.76
C VAL A 438 -10.99 15.61 5.37
N PHE A 439 -10.96 15.69 6.71
CA PHE A 439 -10.42 16.85 7.43
C PHE A 439 -8.94 17.08 7.13
N ASN A 440 -8.14 16.01 7.10
CA ASN A 440 -6.73 16.13 6.73
C ASN A 440 -6.56 16.71 5.33
N SER A 441 -7.32 16.22 4.34
CA SER A 441 -7.26 16.76 2.98
C SER A 441 -7.75 18.21 2.91
N PHE A 442 -8.83 18.56 3.61
CA PHE A 442 -9.34 19.93 3.67
C PHE A 442 -8.30 20.91 4.24
N LEU A 443 -7.64 20.53 5.33
CA LEU A 443 -6.70 21.40 6.04
C LEU A 443 -5.36 21.54 5.31
N THR A 444 -4.87 20.46 4.69
CA THR A 444 -3.55 20.44 4.03
C THR A 444 -3.56 20.79 2.55
N SER A 445 -4.72 20.76 1.88
CA SER A 445 -4.82 21.10 0.47
C SER A 445 -4.52 22.57 0.22
N SER A 446 -3.57 22.87 -0.67
CA SER A 446 -3.24 24.24 -1.10
C SER A 446 -4.39 24.94 -1.84
N SER A 447 -5.34 24.18 -2.39
CA SER A 447 -6.51 24.71 -3.11
C SER A 447 -7.64 25.18 -2.17
N VAL A 448 -7.58 24.84 -0.88
CA VAL A 448 -8.52 25.33 0.13
C VAL A 448 -7.96 26.61 0.75
N GLY A 449 -8.72 27.71 0.69
CA GLY A 449 -8.28 29.00 1.21
C GLY A 449 -8.29 29.10 2.74
N ASP A 450 -7.43 29.95 3.29
CA ASP A 450 -7.28 30.17 4.74
C ASP A 450 -8.58 30.59 5.44
N LYS A 451 -9.40 31.41 4.78
CA LYS A 451 -10.71 31.83 5.32
C LYS A 451 -11.62 30.63 5.56
N SER A 452 -11.57 29.62 4.69
CA SER A 452 -12.35 28.38 4.85
C SER A 452 -11.79 27.51 5.97
N ARG A 453 -10.46 27.43 6.13
CA ARG A 453 -9.83 26.76 7.29
C ARG A 453 -10.20 27.42 8.62
N MET A 454 -10.18 28.76 8.67
CA MET A 454 -10.62 29.51 9.85
C MET A 454 -12.09 29.29 10.17
N ARG A 455 -12.96 29.22 9.15
CA ARG A 455 -14.38 28.87 9.34
C ARG A 455 -14.56 27.47 9.90
N LEU A 456 -13.78 26.50 9.44
CA LEU A 456 -13.81 25.14 10.01
C LEU A 456 -13.42 25.14 11.49
N LEU A 457 -12.32 25.83 11.85
CA LEU A 457 -11.90 25.99 13.25
C LEU A 457 -12.99 26.67 14.09
N ALA A 458 -13.64 27.71 13.57
CA ALA A 458 -14.74 28.34 14.29
C ALA A 458 -15.92 27.39 14.49
N LYS A 459 -16.23 26.55 13.50
CA LYS A 459 -17.36 25.61 13.52
C LYS A 459 -17.13 24.40 14.44
N MET A 460 -15.88 24.02 14.66
CA MET A 460 -15.50 22.93 15.57
C MET A 460 -15.40 23.35 17.05
N ARG A 461 -15.65 24.62 17.38
CA ARG A 461 -15.68 25.09 18.78
C ARG A 461 -16.74 24.34 19.58
N GLY A 462 -16.43 24.06 20.84
CA GLY A 462 -17.23 23.21 21.74
C GLY A 462 -17.04 21.71 21.52
N SER A 463 -16.25 21.28 20.52
CA SER A 463 -16.02 19.88 20.19
C SER A 463 -14.56 19.43 20.40
N TYR A 464 -13.65 20.29 20.84
CA TYR A 464 -12.22 19.97 20.85
C TYR A 464 -11.83 18.89 21.87
N LEU A 465 -12.37 18.94 23.08
CA LEU A 465 -12.10 17.94 24.12
C LEU A 465 -12.55 16.53 23.72
N PRO A 466 -13.81 16.30 23.31
CA PRO A 466 -14.21 14.96 22.91
C PRO A 466 -13.44 14.49 21.67
N LEU A 467 -13.20 15.39 20.71
CA LEU A 467 -12.44 15.07 19.51
C LEU A 467 -11.02 14.59 19.86
N ALA A 468 -10.30 15.33 20.71
CA ALA A 468 -8.94 14.99 21.15
C ALA A 468 -8.86 13.66 21.94
N SER A 469 -9.98 13.21 22.51
CA SER A 469 -10.04 12.02 23.36
C SER A 469 -10.23 10.71 22.57
N THR A 470 -10.65 10.76 21.30
CA THR A 470 -10.89 9.56 20.49
C THR A 470 -9.69 9.18 19.63
N LYS A 471 -9.67 7.95 19.10
CA LYS A 471 -8.57 7.43 18.26
C LYS A 471 -8.41 8.18 16.93
N PHE A 472 -9.52 8.55 16.29
CA PHE A 472 -9.52 9.21 14.98
C PHE A 472 -9.64 10.72 15.14
N GLY A 473 -10.51 11.17 16.04
CA GLY A 473 -10.66 12.58 16.34
C GLY A 473 -9.36 13.24 16.81
N SER A 474 -8.53 12.54 17.59
CA SER A 474 -7.25 13.12 18.05
C SER A 474 -6.32 13.49 16.90
N ARG A 475 -6.41 12.78 15.76
CA ARG A 475 -5.64 13.11 14.56
C ARG A 475 -6.19 14.35 13.87
N VAL A 476 -7.52 14.46 13.79
CA VAL A 476 -8.18 15.65 13.25
C VAL A 476 -7.87 16.88 14.13
N PHE A 477 -7.92 16.73 15.45
CA PHE A 477 -7.53 17.77 16.40
C PHE A 477 -6.08 18.23 16.16
N GLU A 478 -5.13 17.31 15.96
CA GLU A 478 -3.75 17.66 15.66
C GLU A 478 -3.61 18.45 14.36
N GLU A 479 -4.32 18.09 13.29
CA GLU A 479 -4.28 18.83 12.02
C GLU A 479 -4.94 20.21 12.14
N LEU A 480 -6.05 20.31 12.89
CA LEU A 480 -6.69 21.58 13.23
C LEU A 480 -5.71 22.46 14.00
N TRP A 481 -5.01 21.90 14.99
CA TRP A 481 -4.03 22.60 15.82
C TRP A 481 -2.85 23.15 15.00
N LYS A 482 -2.31 22.35 14.08
CA LYS A 482 -1.24 22.77 13.17
C LYS A 482 -1.68 23.93 12.29
N SER A 483 -2.88 23.84 11.74
CA SER A 483 -3.46 24.85 10.83
C SER A 483 -3.93 26.11 11.57
N ALA A 484 -4.17 26.04 12.88
CA ALA A 484 -4.65 27.14 13.69
C ALA A 484 -3.57 28.20 13.95
N LYS A 485 -3.97 29.48 13.87
CA LYS A 485 -3.18 30.62 14.33
C LYS A 485 -3.10 30.63 15.86
N PHE A 486 -2.16 31.38 16.42
CA PHE A 486 -1.97 31.44 17.87
C PHE A 486 -3.25 31.74 18.66
N LYS A 487 -4.05 32.72 18.21
CA LYS A 487 -5.33 33.08 18.84
C LYS A 487 -6.34 31.92 18.80
N ASP A 488 -6.39 31.18 17.71
CA ASP A 488 -7.27 30.01 17.57
C ASP A 488 -6.76 28.85 18.45
N ARG A 489 -5.44 28.64 18.55
CA ARG A 489 -4.85 27.65 19.47
C ARG A 489 -5.19 27.95 20.92
N GLN A 490 -5.17 29.23 21.33
CA GLN A 490 -5.60 29.64 22.67
C GLN A 490 -7.07 29.29 22.92
N GLN A 491 -7.93 29.49 21.94
CA GLN A 491 -9.34 29.10 22.03
C GLN A 491 -9.49 27.57 22.09
N MET A 492 -8.77 26.83 21.25
CA MET A 492 -8.82 25.37 21.21
C MET A 492 -8.40 24.74 22.54
N ILE A 493 -7.26 25.17 23.09
CA ILE A 493 -6.74 24.63 24.35
C ILE A 493 -7.59 25.04 25.56
N SER A 494 -8.32 26.16 25.49
CA SER A 494 -9.23 26.57 26.57
C SER A 494 -10.43 25.63 26.77
N GLU A 495 -10.76 24.81 25.78
CA GLU A 495 -11.81 23.79 25.89
C GLU A 495 -11.30 22.48 26.50
N LEU A 496 -9.99 22.34 26.75
CA LEU A 496 -9.37 21.10 27.22
C LEU A 496 -9.11 21.14 28.73
N ASP A 497 -9.24 19.98 29.36
CA ASP A 497 -8.97 19.79 30.79
C ASP A 497 -8.22 18.47 31.06
N ARG A 498 -7.95 18.16 32.33
CA ARG A 498 -7.25 16.94 32.74
C ARG A 498 -8.01 15.65 32.40
N SER A 499 -9.31 15.69 32.09
CA SER A 499 -10.06 14.50 31.66
C SER A 499 -9.51 13.91 30.36
N LEU A 500 -8.85 14.72 29.52
CA LEU A 500 -8.17 14.27 28.31
C LEU A 500 -7.13 13.17 28.59
N LEU A 501 -6.52 13.17 29.78
CA LEU A 501 -5.51 12.20 30.20
C LEU A 501 -6.07 10.79 30.46
N SER A 502 -7.40 10.65 30.54
CA SER A 502 -8.06 9.36 30.71
C SER A 502 -7.84 8.42 29.50
N SER A 503 -7.76 8.99 28.30
CA SER A 503 -7.61 8.23 27.05
C SER A 503 -6.15 8.15 26.59
N GLN A 504 -5.79 7.05 25.91
CA GLN A 504 -4.44 6.89 25.35
C GLN A 504 -4.14 7.96 24.29
N SER A 505 -5.11 8.28 23.43
CA SER A 505 -4.98 9.34 22.42
C SER A 505 -4.81 10.71 23.07
N GLY A 506 -5.64 11.01 24.06
CA GLY A 506 -5.62 12.29 24.75
C GLY A 506 -4.32 12.53 25.52
N ARG A 507 -3.71 11.52 26.14
CA ARG A 507 -2.36 11.63 26.72
C ARG A 507 -1.31 12.07 25.70
N VAL A 508 -1.38 11.55 24.46
CA VAL A 508 -0.46 11.94 23.37
C VAL A 508 -0.71 13.39 22.96
N VAL A 509 -1.97 13.78 22.77
CA VAL A 509 -2.34 15.16 22.43
C VAL A 509 -1.90 16.14 23.53
N ALA A 510 -2.25 15.86 24.79
CA ALA A 510 -1.91 16.68 25.95
C ALA A 510 -0.40 16.94 26.05
N LYS A 511 0.42 15.91 25.79
CA LYS A 511 1.89 16.06 25.74
C LYS A 511 2.33 16.98 24.60
N LYS A 512 1.79 16.82 23.39
CA LYS A 512 2.18 17.63 22.21
C LYS A 512 1.83 19.11 22.38
N ILE A 513 0.64 19.42 22.89
CA ILE A 513 0.19 20.80 23.07
C ILE A 513 0.62 21.40 24.41
N GLN A 514 1.29 20.63 25.26
CA GLN A 514 1.72 21.02 26.61
C GLN A 514 0.55 21.48 27.49
N LEU A 515 -0.52 20.66 27.53
CA LEU A 515 -1.74 20.97 28.27
C LEU A 515 -1.48 21.23 29.76
N GLU A 516 -0.63 20.43 30.42
CA GLU A 516 -0.35 20.62 31.85
C GLU A 516 0.32 21.97 32.13
N LEU A 517 1.22 22.42 31.24
CA LEU A 517 1.82 23.76 31.34
C LEU A 517 0.75 24.85 31.16
N TYR A 518 -0.19 24.68 30.23
CA TYR A 518 -1.29 25.64 30.05
C TYR A 518 -2.19 25.75 31.29
N LEU A 519 -2.50 24.62 31.93
CA LEU A 519 -3.35 24.55 33.11
C LEU A 519 -2.66 25.10 34.38
N THR A 520 -1.35 24.96 34.50
CA THR A 520 -0.58 25.37 35.69
C THR A 520 0.02 26.78 35.55
N ASP A 521 0.54 27.13 34.37
CA ASP A 521 1.14 28.43 34.07
C ASP A 521 0.81 28.87 32.64
N LYS A 522 -0.37 29.47 32.50
CA LYS A 522 -0.86 30.02 31.24
C LYS A 522 0.06 31.09 30.66
N LYS A 523 0.80 31.85 31.49
CA LYS A 523 1.71 32.90 31.01
C LYS A 523 2.93 32.29 30.33
N SER A 524 3.56 31.30 30.97
CA SER A 524 4.69 30.55 30.40
C SER A 524 4.30 29.82 29.12
N TRP A 525 3.12 29.17 29.11
CA TRP A 525 2.60 28.53 27.89
C TRP A 525 2.41 29.56 26.76
N THR A 526 1.79 30.71 27.06
CA THR A 526 1.55 31.79 26.07
C THR A 526 2.85 32.29 25.48
N SER A 527 3.86 32.59 26.31
CA SER A 527 5.18 33.06 25.88
C SER A 527 5.90 32.05 24.96
N LYS A 528 5.77 30.75 25.28
CA LYS A 528 6.41 29.68 24.51
C LYS A 528 5.74 29.42 23.15
N HIS A 529 4.41 29.55 23.08
CA HIS A 529 3.63 29.22 21.89
C HIS A 529 3.35 30.44 20.98
N SER A 530 3.54 31.67 21.46
CA SER A 530 3.36 32.89 20.66
C SER A 530 4.42 33.09 19.58
N ASN A 531 5.64 32.57 19.79
CA ASN A 531 6.79 32.73 18.89
C ASN A 531 6.96 31.60 17.86
N VAL A 532 6.03 30.64 17.80
CA VAL A 532 6.10 29.53 16.84
C VAL A 532 5.61 30.03 15.49
N LYS A 533 6.57 30.38 14.59
CA LYS A 533 6.29 30.64 13.17
C LYS A 533 5.55 29.44 12.57
N HIS A 534 4.51 29.71 11.77
CA HIS A 534 3.75 28.70 11.05
C HIS A 534 4.69 27.82 10.20
N PHE A 535 4.71 26.51 10.47
CA PHE A 535 5.30 25.52 9.57
C PHE A 535 4.26 25.13 8.52
N ILE A 536 3.98 26.05 7.59
CA ILE A 536 3.39 25.70 6.29
C ILE A 536 4.05 26.64 5.27
N ASP A 537 5.20 26.21 4.76
CA ASP A 537 5.63 26.48 3.39
C ASP A 537 5.52 25.17 2.61
#